data_AF-A0A3D8HTE8-F1
#
_entry.id   AF-A0A3D8HTE8-F1
#
_cell.length_a   1.000
_cell.length_b   1.000
_cell.length_c   1.000
_cell.angle_alpha   90.00
_cell.angle_beta   90.00
_cell.angle_gamma   90.00
#
_symmetry.space_group_name_H-M   'P 1'
#
loop_
_entity.id
_entity.type
_entity.pdbx_description
1 polymer ?
#
loop_
_entity_poly.entity_id
_entity_poly.type
_entity_poly.pdbx_seq_one_letter_code
_entity_poly.pdbx_strand_id
1 'polypeptide(L)'
;MQIDSKLKPLHINDEKKATPKSKDTAKNDDNIDTAKEIPPRHLLSAESIKTKPTPLQKLDSLQNPSNTPSHNLNAINTALGELEVMTKSLNTLQKHQKVYEKLALKLDQATEEQDDEAMQAIEQEAQKVYEKMQEAYNLANFGGKNVFEKTYTNLVPEVAILGKKVNPNTLEIKNSDAVIEYASLLKEQKAQVKTARKILYKRAQSEMDELAKTDKSYEKLNRDMLLSEEFKAAQGGRGIRAERVLQLLNLH
;
A
#
# COMPACT_ATOMS: atom_id res chain seq x y z
N MET A 1 59.76 -19.13 -22.78
CA MET A 1 59.75 -20.41 -23.53
C MET A 1 60.14 -21.50 -22.55
N GLN A 2 59.52 -22.66 -22.48
CA GLN A 2 58.28 -23.20 -23.07
C GLN A 2 57.83 -24.30 -22.10
N ILE A 3 56.53 -24.42 -21.80
CA ILE A 3 56.00 -25.57 -21.03
C ILE A 3 54.86 -26.17 -21.85
N ASP A 4 55.08 -27.39 -22.34
CA ASP A 4 54.04 -28.20 -22.99
C ASP A 4 53.09 -28.77 -21.93
N SER A 5 51.79 -28.78 -22.23
CA SER A 5 50.85 -29.78 -21.72
C SER A 5 49.63 -29.89 -22.64
N LYS A 6 49.28 -31.13 -23.02
CA LYS A 6 48.22 -31.48 -23.97
C LYS A 6 47.02 -32.12 -23.25
N LEU A 7 45.90 -32.27 -23.99
CA LEU A 7 44.64 -32.98 -23.64
C LEU A 7 43.78 -32.27 -22.57
N LYS A 8 42.43 -32.30 -22.61
CA LYS A 8 41.42 -32.73 -23.61
C LYS A 8 40.06 -32.11 -23.18
N PRO A 9 39.16 -31.71 -24.09
CA PRO A 9 37.77 -31.44 -23.75
C PRO A 9 36.95 -32.73 -23.72
N LEU A 10 35.98 -32.84 -22.80
CA LEU A 10 35.01 -33.94 -22.74
C LEU A 10 33.59 -33.40 -22.98
N HIS A 11 32.78 -34.24 -23.64
CA HIS A 11 31.59 -33.82 -24.38
C HIS A 11 30.33 -33.71 -23.52
N ILE A 12 29.41 -32.89 -24.04
CA ILE A 12 27.98 -32.82 -23.74
C ILE A 12 27.33 -34.20 -23.84
N ASN A 13 26.30 -34.45 -23.02
CA ASN A 13 25.18 -35.31 -23.41
C ASN A 13 23.88 -34.77 -22.81
N ASP A 14 22.97 -34.31 -23.67
CA ASP A 14 21.54 -34.26 -23.41
C ASP A 14 20.98 -35.69 -23.25
N GLU A 15 20.00 -35.92 -22.37
CA GLU A 15 18.77 -36.61 -22.79
C GLU A 15 17.55 -36.51 -21.84
N LYS A 16 16.50 -35.86 -22.36
CA LYS A 16 15.08 -36.29 -22.39
C LYS A 16 14.44 -37.00 -21.17
N LYS A 17 13.51 -36.25 -20.55
CA LYS A 17 12.04 -36.49 -20.59
C LYS A 17 11.49 -37.87 -20.13
N ALA A 18 10.86 -37.90 -18.95
CA ALA A 18 9.71 -38.77 -18.67
C ALA A 18 8.79 -38.23 -17.54
N THR A 19 7.49 -38.09 -17.83
CA THR A 19 6.41 -38.03 -16.83
C THR A 19 5.76 -39.40 -16.67
N PRO A 20 5.27 -39.78 -15.48
CA PRO A 20 4.20 -40.77 -15.38
C PRO A 20 2.84 -40.11 -15.07
N LYS A 21 1.80 -40.60 -15.75
CA LYS A 21 0.39 -40.43 -15.33
C LYS A 21 0.12 -41.29 -14.11
N SER A 22 -0.88 -40.93 -13.30
CA SER A 22 -1.68 -41.90 -12.56
C SER A 22 -3.15 -41.77 -12.99
N LYS A 23 -3.90 -42.87 -12.91
CA LYS A 23 -5.21 -43.06 -13.55
C LYS A 23 -6.06 -43.99 -12.69
N ASP A 24 -7.37 -43.72 -12.60
CA ASP A 24 -8.52 -44.57 -12.22
C ASP A 24 -8.31 -45.63 -11.10
N THR A 25 -9.02 -45.60 -9.96
CA THR A 25 -10.36 -46.23 -9.74
C THR A 25 -10.60 -46.29 -8.19
N ALA A 26 -11.79 -46.47 -7.61
CA ALA A 26 -13.20 -46.37 -8.05
C ALA A 26 -14.16 -46.32 -6.83
N LYS A 27 -15.36 -45.74 -7.05
CA LYS A 27 -16.70 -46.09 -6.53
C LYS A 27 -16.92 -46.51 -5.05
N ASN A 28 -17.83 -45.80 -4.37
CA ASN A 28 -19.28 -46.08 -4.33
C ASN A 28 -19.97 -44.74 -3.97
N ASP A 29 -20.93 -44.18 -4.72
CA ASP A 29 -22.27 -44.69 -5.07
C ASP A 29 -23.09 -45.13 -3.86
N ASP A 30 -23.96 -44.24 -3.37
CA ASP A 30 -25.37 -44.60 -3.21
C ASP A 30 -26.28 -43.41 -3.51
N ASN A 31 -27.40 -43.72 -4.16
CA ASN A 31 -28.33 -42.81 -4.82
C ASN A 31 -29.65 -42.75 -4.03
N ILE A 32 -30.47 -41.71 -4.21
CA ILE A 32 -31.90 -41.89 -4.55
C ILE A 32 -32.53 -40.57 -5.01
N ASP A 33 -33.05 -40.67 -6.23
CA ASP A 33 -33.80 -39.71 -7.02
C ASP A 33 -35.26 -39.58 -6.55
N THR A 34 -35.91 -38.44 -6.79
CA THR A 34 -37.36 -38.44 -7.11
C THR A 34 -37.77 -37.23 -7.95
N ALA A 35 -37.85 -37.42 -9.27
CA ALA A 35 -38.46 -36.48 -10.21
C ALA A 35 -40.00 -36.59 -10.29
N LYS A 36 -40.66 -35.49 -10.74
CA LYS A 36 -41.97 -35.42 -11.46
C LYS A 36 -42.23 -33.95 -11.85
N GLU A 37 -42.21 -33.57 -13.13
CA GLU A 37 -43.25 -33.66 -14.19
C GLU A 37 -44.11 -32.39 -14.36
N ILE A 38 -44.44 -32.09 -15.62
CA ILE A 38 -45.13 -30.90 -16.18
C ILE A 38 -45.71 -31.34 -17.56
N PRO A 39 -46.74 -30.70 -18.22
CA PRO A 39 -46.74 -29.25 -18.53
C PRO A 39 -48.04 -28.40 -18.26
N PRO A 40 -48.94 -27.99 -19.21
CA PRO A 40 -49.10 -26.54 -19.40
C PRO A 40 -50.52 -25.92 -19.52
N ARG A 41 -50.49 -24.57 -19.63
CA ARG A 41 -51.50 -23.61 -20.13
C ARG A 41 -52.61 -23.15 -19.16
N HIS A 42 -52.62 -21.85 -18.89
CA HIS A 42 -53.68 -20.97 -19.42
C HIS A 42 -53.11 -19.57 -19.73
N LEU A 43 -53.58 -18.98 -20.84
CA LEU A 43 -53.38 -17.59 -21.25
C LEU A 43 -54.51 -16.71 -20.70
N LEU A 44 -54.36 -15.38 -20.84
CA LEU A 44 -55.23 -14.28 -20.37
C LEU A 44 -54.86 -13.80 -18.94
N SER A 45 -54.69 -12.50 -18.65
CA SER A 45 -54.90 -11.29 -19.47
C SER A 45 -53.78 -10.28 -19.29
N ALA A 46 -53.52 -9.47 -20.32
CA ALA A 46 -52.56 -8.37 -20.26
C ALA A 46 -53.31 -7.06 -19.90
N GLU A 47 -53.36 -6.70 -18.62
CA GLU A 47 -53.72 -5.35 -18.21
C GLU A 47 -52.46 -4.49 -18.05
N SER A 48 -52.37 -3.45 -18.88
CA SER A 48 -51.23 -2.52 -18.92
C SER A 48 -51.22 -1.57 -17.72
N ILE A 49 -50.68 -2.01 -16.58
CA ILE A 49 -50.29 -1.08 -15.52
C ILE A 49 -49.03 -0.35 -15.95
N LYS A 50 -49.20 0.83 -16.56
CA LYS A 50 -48.11 1.79 -16.80
C LYS A 50 -47.61 2.35 -15.47
N THR A 51 -46.76 1.60 -14.77
CA THR A 51 -45.94 2.13 -13.69
C THR A 51 -44.95 3.14 -14.27
N LYS A 52 -45.22 4.43 -14.07
CA LYS A 52 -44.19 5.48 -14.25
C LYS A 52 -42.98 5.09 -13.39
N PRO A 53 -41.74 5.15 -13.91
CA PRO A 53 -40.57 4.92 -13.08
C PRO A 53 -40.50 6.01 -12.00
N THR A 54 -40.62 5.60 -10.75
CA THR A 54 -40.51 6.48 -9.58
C THR A 54 -39.11 7.10 -9.54
N PRO A 55 -38.96 8.44 -9.42
CA PRO A 55 -37.65 9.08 -9.40
C PRO A 55 -36.95 8.93 -8.04
N LEU A 56 -36.56 7.70 -7.70
CA LEU A 56 -35.79 7.37 -6.49
C LEU A 56 -34.40 6.77 -6.79
N GLN A 57 -34.12 6.35 -8.03
CA GLN A 57 -32.82 5.79 -8.44
C GLN A 57 -31.71 6.84 -8.71
N LYS A 58 -31.84 8.07 -8.15
CA LYS A 58 -30.83 9.14 -8.28
C LYS A 58 -30.24 9.61 -6.94
N LEU A 59 -30.53 8.93 -5.83
CA LEU A 59 -29.94 9.25 -4.52
C LEU A 59 -28.66 8.46 -4.20
N ASP A 60 -28.52 7.23 -4.69
CA ASP A 60 -27.30 6.42 -4.47
C ASP A 60 -26.05 7.03 -5.13
N SER A 61 -26.22 7.90 -6.12
CA SER A 61 -25.13 8.65 -6.76
C SER A 61 -24.44 9.71 -5.86
N LEU A 62 -24.90 9.92 -4.62
CA LEU A 62 -24.19 10.74 -3.62
C LEU A 62 -23.11 9.96 -2.84
N GLN A 63 -23.07 8.63 -2.93
CA GLN A 63 -21.97 7.82 -2.41
C GLN A 63 -20.93 7.53 -3.50
N ASN A 64 -20.19 8.58 -3.88
CA ASN A 64 -18.89 8.42 -4.54
C ASN A 64 -17.80 8.64 -3.47
N PRO A 65 -17.40 7.60 -2.70
CA PRO A 65 -16.53 7.76 -1.52
C PRO A 65 -15.10 8.21 -1.86
N SER A 66 -14.70 8.22 -3.14
CA SER A 66 -13.33 8.53 -3.57
C SER A 66 -12.98 10.02 -3.59
N ASN A 67 -13.96 10.92 -3.63
CA ASN A 67 -13.74 12.34 -3.97
C ASN A 67 -14.22 13.34 -2.89
N THR A 68 -14.52 12.90 -1.67
CA THR A 68 -14.84 13.82 -0.56
C THR A 68 -13.55 14.27 0.13
N PRO A 69 -13.39 15.58 0.46
CA PRO A 69 -12.19 16.08 1.14
C PRO A 69 -11.86 15.36 2.46
N SER A 70 -12.88 14.87 3.18
CA SER A 70 -12.71 14.06 4.38
C SER A 70 -12.08 12.67 4.10
N HIS A 71 -12.40 12.04 2.98
CA HIS A 71 -11.75 10.79 2.56
C HIS A 71 -10.29 11.05 2.14
N ASN A 72 -10.04 12.12 1.39
CA ASN A 72 -8.70 12.54 1.00
C ASN A 72 -7.80 12.80 2.22
N LEU A 73 -8.30 13.57 3.20
CA LEU A 73 -7.59 13.85 4.44
C LEU A 73 -7.28 12.59 5.25
N ASN A 74 -8.20 11.63 5.34
CA ASN A 74 -7.94 10.36 6.02
C ASN A 74 -6.83 9.54 5.34
N ALA A 75 -6.82 9.51 4.00
CA ALA A 75 -5.75 8.87 3.23
C ALA A 75 -4.40 9.59 3.41
N ILE A 76 -4.38 10.93 3.39
CA ILE A 76 -3.18 11.74 3.61
C ILE A 76 -2.64 11.56 5.03
N ASN A 77 -3.49 11.59 6.06
CA ASN A 77 -3.10 11.38 7.46
C ASN A 77 -2.55 9.97 7.69
N THR A 78 -3.17 8.95 7.08
CA THR A 78 -2.66 7.57 7.11
C THR A 78 -1.25 7.51 6.52
N ALA A 79 -1.05 8.04 5.31
CA ALA A 79 0.26 8.08 4.67
C ALA A 79 1.30 8.91 5.43
N LEU A 80 0.91 10.02 6.07
CA LEU A 80 1.80 10.79 6.94
C LEU A 80 2.28 9.97 8.15
N GLY A 81 1.39 9.18 8.76
CA GLY A 81 1.73 8.25 9.84
C GLY A 81 2.68 7.14 9.39
N GLU A 82 2.40 6.53 8.24
CA GLU A 82 3.27 5.52 7.61
C GLU A 82 4.66 6.06 7.28
N LEU A 83 4.74 7.23 6.65
CA LEU A 83 6.00 7.89 6.33
C LEU A 83 6.75 8.37 7.57
N GLU A 84 6.07 8.64 8.69
CA GLU A 84 6.75 8.89 9.96
C GLU A 84 7.38 7.63 10.57
N VAL A 85 6.66 6.49 10.56
CA VAL A 85 7.25 5.19 10.95
C VAL A 85 8.45 4.88 10.04
N MET A 86 8.29 5.06 8.72
CA MET A 86 9.39 4.88 7.76
C MET A 86 10.57 5.81 8.07
N THR A 87 10.32 7.07 8.42
CA THR A 87 11.38 8.01 8.84
C THR A 87 12.13 7.51 10.07
N LYS A 88 11.41 6.97 11.07
CA LYS A 88 12.00 6.43 12.31
C LYS A 88 12.84 5.18 12.02
N SER A 89 12.32 4.22 11.26
CA SER A 89 13.07 3.02 10.87
C SER A 89 14.28 3.34 9.99
N LEU A 90 14.18 4.26 9.02
CA LEU A 90 15.34 4.73 8.24
C LEU A 90 16.42 5.37 9.11
N ASN A 91 16.04 6.11 10.16
CA ASN A 91 17.02 6.66 11.11
C ASN A 91 17.72 5.56 11.92
N THR A 92 17.02 4.49 12.30
CA THR A 92 17.60 3.34 13.00
C THR A 92 18.52 2.54 12.08
N LEU A 93 18.09 2.24 10.85
CA LEU A 93 18.92 1.61 9.82
C LEU A 93 20.19 2.42 9.54
N GLN A 94 20.10 3.75 9.41
CA GLN A 94 21.27 4.61 9.24
C GLN A 94 22.24 4.61 10.44
N LYS A 95 21.75 4.38 11.66
CA LYS A 95 22.63 4.25 12.84
C LYS A 95 23.40 2.94 12.80
N HIS A 96 22.72 1.83 12.51
CA HIS A 96 23.35 0.52 12.43
C HIS A 96 24.27 0.40 11.20
N GLN A 97 23.90 0.96 10.05
CA GLN A 97 24.74 0.98 8.86
C GLN A 97 26.09 1.65 9.11
N LYS A 98 26.14 2.74 9.88
CA LYS A 98 27.40 3.40 10.26
C LYS A 98 28.27 2.58 11.20
N VAL A 99 27.71 1.59 11.89
CA VAL A 99 28.49 0.62 12.67
C VAL A 99 28.98 -0.48 11.73
N TYR A 100 28.12 -0.97 10.84
CA TYR A 100 28.45 -1.98 9.83
C TYR A 100 29.58 -1.51 8.89
N GLU A 101 29.51 -0.28 8.40
CA GLU A 101 30.55 0.42 7.60
C GLU A 101 31.91 0.47 8.33
N LYS A 102 31.92 0.73 9.63
CA LYS A 102 33.14 0.70 10.44
C LYS A 102 33.67 -0.71 10.67
N LEU A 103 32.81 -1.72 10.70
CA LEU A 103 33.22 -3.12 10.80
C LEU A 103 33.79 -3.61 9.47
N ALA A 104 33.22 -3.19 8.33
CA ALA A 104 33.79 -3.47 6.99
C ALA A 104 35.22 -2.91 6.87
N LEU A 105 35.43 -1.63 7.20
CA LEU A 105 36.77 -1.01 7.18
C LEU A 105 37.78 -1.69 8.11
N LYS A 106 37.33 -2.24 9.24
CA LYS A 106 38.19 -3.04 10.14
C LYS A 106 38.46 -4.43 9.57
N LEU A 107 37.51 -5.03 8.86
CA LEU A 107 37.66 -6.34 8.23
C LEU A 107 38.68 -6.26 7.09
N ASP A 108 38.64 -5.19 6.29
CA ASP A 108 39.63 -4.89 5.26
C ASP A 108 41.04 -4.82 5.88
N GLN A 109 41.21 -4.08 6.99
CA GLN A 109 42.48 -3.98 7.74
C GLN A 109 42.95 -5.32 8.29
N ALA A 110 42.09 -6.09 8.96
CA ALA A 110 42.44 -7.41 9.49
C ALA A 110 42.79 -8.42 8.37
N THR A 111 42.23 -8.24 7.18
CA THR A 111 42.56 -9.03 5.98
C THR A 111 43.96 -8.69 5.45
N GLU A 112 44.33 -7.40 5.44
CA GLU A 112 45.69 -6.95 5.09
C GLU A 112 46.75 -7.44 6.10
N GLU A 113 46.40 -7.45 7.39
CA GLU A 113 47.26 -7.91 8.50
C GLU A 113 47.30 -9.44 8.66
N GLN A 114 46.44 -10.18 7.94
CA GLN A 114 46.28 -11.65 8.02
C GLN A 114 45.91 -12.16 9.42
N ASP A 115 45.13 -11.40 10.19
CA ASP A 115 44.67 -11.78 11.54
C ASP A 115 43.33 -12.52 11.49
N ASP A 116 43.41 -13.85 11.40
CA ASP A 116 42.24 -14.76 11.39
C ASP A 116 41.34 -14.63 12.63
N GLU A 117 41.89 -14.31 13.82
CA GLU A 117 41.12 -14.18 15.05
C GLU A 117 40.33 -12.86 15.05
N ALA A 118 40.97 -11.75 14.66
CA ALA A 118 40.31 -10.47 14.47
C ALA A 118 39.24 -10.53 13.37
N MET A 119 39.51 -11.16 12.23
CA MET A 119 38.53 -11.33 11.15
C MET A 119 37.27 -12.06 11.64
N GLN A 120 37.41 -13.20 12.33
CA GLN A 120 36.26 -13.93 12.89
C GLN A 120 35.49 -13.11 13.94
N ALA A 121 36.17 -12.36 14.81
CA ALA A 121 35.52 -11.52 15.80
C ALA A 121 34.69 -10.38 15.14
N ILE A 122 35.23 -9.77 14.09
CA ILE A 122 34.57 -8.71 13.32
C ILE A 122 33.34 -9.27 12.58
N GLU A 123 33.44 -10.43 11.93
CA GLU A 123 32.30 -11.09 11.27
C GLU A 123 31.16 -11.39 12.26
N GLN A 124 31.47 -11.88 13.46
CA GLN A 124 30.48 -12.13 14.51
C GLN A 124 29.83 -10.84 15.05
N GLU A 125 30.56 -9.73 15.15
CA GLU A 125 29.97 -8.43 15.52
C GLU A 125 29.08 -7.88 14.39
N ALA A 126 29.53 -8.01 13.14
CA ALA A 126 28.80 -7.60 11.96
C ALA A 126 27.46 -8.32 11.82
N GLN A 127 27.42 -9.64 12.04
CA GLN A 127 26.20 -10.42 12.05
C GLN A 127 25.17 -9.90 13.08
N LYS A 128 25.61 -9.54 14.30
CA LYS A 128 24.74 -8.95 15.33
C LYS A 128 24.24 -7.55 14.97
N VAL A 129 24.97 -6.80 14.13
CA VAL A 129 24.53 -5.49 13.61
C VAL A 129 23.55 -5.68 12.45
N TYR A 130 23.81 -6.63 11.56
CA TYR A 130 22.93 -7.03 10.46
C TYR A 130 21.56 -7.49 10.98
N GLU A 131 21.51 -8.33 12.02
CA GLU A 131 20.27 -8.79 12.64
C GLU A 131 19.42 -7.63 13.17
N LYS A 132 20.04 -6.62 13.80
CA LYS A 132 19.36 -5.39 14.25
C LYS A 132 18.86 -4.53 13.09
N MET A 133 19.56 -4.55 11.95
CA MET A 133 19.09 -3.89 10.73
C MET A 133 17.87 -4.62 10.14
N GLN A 134 17.92 -5.95 10.07
CA GLN A 134 16.80 -6.76 9.61
C GLN A 134 15.58 -6.62 10.54
N GLU A 135 15.79 -6.58 11.86
CA GLU A 135 14.75 -6.28 12.85
C GLU A 135 14.15 -4.88 12.63
N ALA A 136 14.97 -3.84 12.46
CA ALA A 136 14.51 -2.48 12.22
C ALA A 136 13.74 -2.32 10.90
N TYR A 137 14.03 -3.14 9.88
CA TYR A 137 13.22 -3.26 8.67
C TYR A 137 11.89 -3.99 8.96
N ASN A 138 11.95 -5.17 9.56
CA ASN A 138 10.79 -6.05 9.78
C ASN A 138 9.75 -5.44 10.73
N LEU A 139 10.18 -4.74 11.77
CA LEU A 139 9.31 -4.10 12.77
C LEU A 139 8.73 -2.75 12.31
N ALA A 140 9.06 -2.27 11.12
CA ALA A 140 8.59 -1.00 10.56
C ALA A 140 7.10 -1.06 10.14
N ASN A 141 6.19 -1.32 11.07
CA ASN A 141 4.78 -1.59 10.80
C ASN A 141 3.87 -0.40 11.13
N PHE A 142 2.88 -0.16 10.28
CA PHE A 142 1.78 0.78 10.53
C PHE A 142 0.48 0.19 9.99
N GLY A 143 -0.56 0.11 10.82
CA GLY A 143 -1.83 -0.54 10.45
C GLY A 143 -1.67 -2.03 10.11
N GLY A 144 -0.82 -2.75 10.85
CA GLY A 144 -0.56 -4.19 10.66
C GLY A 144 0.21 -4.56 9.39
N LYS A 145 0.75 -3.59 8.64
CA LYS A 145 1.53 -3.81 7.42
C LYS A 145 2.86 -3.05 7.48
N ASN A 146 3.91 -3.65 6.95
CA ASN A 146 5.23 -3.03 6.85
C ASN A 146 5.17 -1.80 5.93
N VAL A 147 5.73 -0.67 6.35
CA VAL A 147 5.68 0.60 5.61
C VAL A 147 6.59 0.61 4.38
N PHE A 148 7.69 -0.16 4.39
CA PHE A 148 8.62 -0.30 3.26
C PHE A 148 8.03 -1.11 2.10
N GLU A 149 7.08 -2.00 2.39
CA GLU A 149 6.37 -2.81 1.39
C GLU A 149 5.24 -2.04 0.67
N LYS A 150 4.85 -0.86 1.17
CA LYS A 150 3.74 -0.04 0.65
C LYS A 150 4.17 0.85 -0.53
N THR A 151 3.20 1.20 -1.36
CA THR A 151 3.40 2.05 -2.55
C THR A 151 2.73 3.41 -2.34
N TYR A 152 3.51 4.49 -2.45
CA TYR A 152 3.05 5.86 -2.19
C TYR A 152 2.76 6.68 -3.46
N THR A 153 2.99 6.12 -4.65
CA THR A 153 2.89 6.82 -5.95
C THR A 153 1.51 7.43 -6.21
N ASN A 154 0.43 6.81 -5.71
CA ASN A 154 -0.93 7.32 -5.89
C ASN A 154 -1.17 8.62 -5.08
N LEU A 155 -0.47 8.80 -3.97
CA LEU A 155 -0.58 9.99 -3.10
C LEU A 155 0.54 11.01 -3.34
N VAL A 156 1.72 10.56 -3.78
CA VAL A 156 2.89 11.40 -4.08
C VAL A 156 3.61 10.88 -5.34
N PRO A 157 3.05 11.06 -6.54
CA PRO A 157 3.64 10.55 -7.79
C PRO A 157 4.99 11.20 -8.13
N GLU A 158 5.23 12.40 -7.60
CA GLU A 158 6.45 13.19 -7.75
C GLU A 158 7.66 12.60 -7.00
N VAL A 159 7.47 11.60 -6.12
CA VAL A 159 8.54 11.06 -5.26
C VAL A 159 8.64 9.54 -5.37
N ALA A 160 9.78 9.08 -5.88
CA ALA A 160 10.09 7.67 -6.04
C ALA A 160 10.56 7.00 -4.73
N ILE A 161 9.64 6.77 -3.78
CA ILE A 161 9.95 6.00 -2.57
C ILE A 161 10.08 4.51 -2.95
N LEU A 162 11.29 3.97 -2.87
CA LEU A 162 11.62 2.58 -3.18
C LEU A 162 11.85 1.77 -1.90
N GLY A 163 10.85 1.78 -1.01
CA GLY A 163 10.95 1.22 0.35
C GLY A 163 11.48 -0.22 0.39
N LYS A 164 11.05 -1.09 -0.52
CA LYS A 164 11.51 -2.49 -0.62
C LYS A 164 13.03 -2.65 -0.80
N LYS A 165 13.71 -1.68 -1.45
CA LYS A 165 15.17 -1.71 -1.62
C LYS A 165 15.93 -1.47 -0.32
N VAL A 166 15.27 -0.93 0.70
CA VAL A 166 15.85 -0.63 2.03
C VAL A 166 16.07 -1.90 2.87
N ASN A 167 15.55 -3.05 2.43
CA ASN A 167 15.80 -4.34 3.06
C ASN A 167 17.32 -4.65 3.03
N PRO A 168 17.98 -4.95 4.16
CA PRO A 168 19.41 -5.26 4.17
C PRO A 168 19.74 -6.67 3.62
N ASN A 169 18.76 -7.41 3.09
CA ASN A 169 18.87 -8.83 2.70
C ASN A 169 19.94 -9.17 1.63
N THR A 170 20.57 -8.19 1.00
CA THR A 170 21.69 -8.37 0.04
C THR A 170 23.00 -7.74 0.54
N LEU A 171 23.08 -7.35 1.81
CA LEU A 171 24.22 -6.66 2.40
C LEU A 171 25.19 -7.67 3.02
N GLU A 172 26.39 -7.76 2.45
CA GLU A 172 27.49 -8.60 2.94
C GLU A 172 28.67 -7.74 3.36
N ILE A 173 29.21 -7.94 4.57
CA ILE A 173 30.33 -7.13 5.09
C ILE A 173 31.60 -7.21 4.23
N LYS A 174 31.82 -8.33 3.55
CA LYS A 174 32.97 -8.57 2.66
C LYS A 174 32.89 -7.79 1.34
N ASN A 175 31.76 -7.14 1.07
CA ASN A 175 31.52 -6.36 -0.14
C ASN A 175 31.41 -4.87 0.23
N SER A 176 32.56 -4.20 0.28
CA SER A 176 32.67 -2.78 0.65
C SER A 176 31.83 -1.87 -0.27
N ASP A 177 31.75 -2.17 -1.56
CA ASP A 177 30.90 -1.44 -2.51
C ASP A 177 29.41 -1.53 -2.13
N ALA A 178 28.90 -2.73 -1.81
CA ALA A 178 27.52 -2.92 -1.36
C ALA A 178 27.21 -2.15 -0.06
N VAL A 179 28.18 -2.05 0.85
CA VAL A 179 28.08 -1.26 2.09
C VAL A 179 27.97 0.24 1.78
N ILE A 180 28.75 0.76 0.83
CA ILE A 180 28.72 2.17 0.40
C ILE A 180 27.44 2.50 -0.37
N GLU A 181 27.00 1.61 -1.26
CA GLU A 181 25.75 1.74 -2.02
C GLU A 181 24.54 1.76 -1.09
N TYR A 182 24.47 0.83 -0.12
CA TYR A 182 23.37 0.77 0.83
C TYR A 182 23.32 2.01 1.75
N ALA A 183 24.46 2.54 2.18
CA ALA A 183 24.52 3.81 2.91
C ALA A 183 23.98 4.99 2.07
N SER A 184 24.31 5.01 0.78
CA SER A 184 23.82 6.02 -0.18
C SER A 184 22.31 5.89 -0.42
N LEU A 185 21.80 4.66 -0.61
CA LEU A 185 20.39 4.36 -0.75
C LEU A 185 19.58 4.82 0.48
N LEU A 186 20.04 4.51 1.70
CA LEU A 186 19.39 4.98 2.93
C LEU A 186 19.29 6.50 3.00
N LYS A 187 20.31 7.22 2.51
CA LYS A 187 20.35 8.69 2.46
C LYS A 187 19.36 9.24 1.44
N GLU A 188 19.29 8.64 0.25
CA GLU A 188 18.33 8.98 -0.81
C GLU A 188 16.89 8.75 -0.36
N GLN A 189 16.56 7.55 0.13
CA GLN A 189 15.22 7.19 0.57
C GLN A 189 14.74 8.11 1.72
N LYS A 190 15.62 8.46 2.66
CA LYS A 190 15.30 9.44 3.71
C LYS A 190 15.03 10.85 3.17
N ALA A 191 15.73 11.27 2.12
CA ALA A 191 15.45 12.55 1.46
C ALA A 191 14.10 12.52 0.72
N GLN A 192 13.81 11.44 0.00
CA GLN A 192 12.53 11.20 -0.67
C GLN A 192 11.36 11.19 0.32
N VAL A 193 11.43 10.40 1.39
CA VAL A 193 10.42 10.37 2.47
C VAL A 193 10.20 11.77 3.08
N LYS A 194 11.27 12.54 3.32
CA LYS A 194 11.15 13.92 3.82
C LYS A 194 10.43 14.84 2.82
N THR A 195 10.68 14.69 1.52
CA THR A 195 10.00 15.44 0.45
C THR A 195 8.53 15.03 0.34
N ALA A 196 8.23 13.73 0.35
CA ALA A 196 6.86 13.22 0.32
C ALA A 196 6.04 13.70 1.51
N ARG A 197 6.58 13.66 2.73
CA ARG A 197 5.93 14.25 3.91
C ARG A 197 5.62 15.73 3.72
N LYS A 198 6.55 16.53 3.18
CA LYS A 198 6.31 17.96 2.89
C LYS A 198 5.18 18.17 1.88
N ILE A 199 5.11 17.35 0.83
CA ILE A 199 4.03 17.42 -0.18
C ILE A 199 2.69 17.07 0.48
N LEU A 200 2.63 15.99 1.26
CA LEU A 200 1.42 15.57 1.97
C LEU A 200 0.95 16.60 3.01
N TYR A 201 1.86 17.23 3.78
CA TYR A 201 1.48 18.32 4.69
C TYR A 201 0.86 19.51 3.95
N LYS A 202 1.42 19.92 2.81
CA LYS A 202 0.85 20.99 1.98
C LYS A 202 -0.53 20.63 1.42
N ARG A 203 -0.70 19.39 0.94
CA ARG A 203 -2.00 18.90 0.44
C ARG A 203 -3.04 18.81 1.55
N ALA A 204 -2.68 18.28 2.73
CA ALA A 204 -3.53 18.27 3.91
C ALA A 204 -4.00 19.68 4.30
N GLN A 205 -3.10 20.67 4.28
CA GLN A 205 -3.46 22.05 4.58
C GLN A 205 -4.43 22.64 3.55
N SER A 206 -4.21 22.39 2.25
CA SER A 206 -5.13 22.82 1.17
C SER A 206 -6.54 22.23 1.31
N GLU A 207 -6.63 20.93 1.60
CA GLU A 207 -7.90 20.21 1.81
C GLU A 207 -8.65 20.73 3.05
N MET A 208 -7.93 21.05 4.13
CA MET A 208 -8.50 21.70 5.33
C MET A 208 -9.00 23.12 5.02
N ASP A 209 -8.26 23.91 4.23
CA ASP A 209 -8.67 25.25 3.81
C ASP A 209 -9.91 25.20 2.90
N GLU A 210 -10.09 24.15 2.09
CA GLU A 210 -11.30 23.91 1.28
C GLU A 210 -12.51 23.50 2.11
N LEU A 211 -12.32 22.61 3.10
CA LEU A 211 -13.36 22.27 4.08
C LEU A 211 -13.83 23.51 4.85
N ALA A 212 -12.90 24.36 5.31
CA ALA A 212 -13.22 25.59 6.02
C ALA A 212 -13.95 26.63 5.14
N LYS A 213 -13.71 26.66 3.82
CA LYS A 213 -14.49 27.48 2.88
C LYS A 213 -15.89 26.91 2.66
N THR A 214 -16.02 25.59 2.61
CA THR A 214 -17.31 24.89 2.48
C THR A 214 -18.18 25.13 3.71
N ASP A 215 -17.61 25.07 4.92
CA ASP A 215 -18.36 25.34 6.16
C ASP A 215 -18.88 26.80 6.21
N LYS A 216 -18.04 27.76 5.80
CA LYS A 216 -18.44 29.18 5.64
C LYS A 216 -19.47 29.44 4.54
N SER A 217 -19.71 28.50 3.63
CA SER A 217 -20.82 28.64 2.66
C SER A 217 -22.18 28.31 3.31
N TYR A 218 -22.21 27.46 4.35
CA TYR A 218 -23.41 27.24 5.16
C TYR A 218 -23.75 28.42 6.07
N GLU A 219 -22.80 29.26 6.47
CA GLU A 219 -23.12 30.54 7.14
C GLU A 219 -23.86 31.53 6.22
N LYS A 220 -23.70 31.40 4.89
CA LYS A 220 -24.41 32.20 3.89
C LYS A 220 -25.80 31.65 3.53
N LEU A 221 -26.27 30.57 4.16
CA LEU A 221 -27.65 30.13 3.99
C LEU A 221 -28.58 31.23 4.48
N ASN A 222 -29.39 31.81 3.58
CA ASN A 222 -30.29 32.89 3.93
C ASN A 222 -31.38 32.39 4.90
N ARG A 223 -31.17 32.61 6.20
CA ARG A 223 -32.04 32.10 7.28
C ARG A 223 -33.46 32.67 7.19
N ASP A 224 -33.65 33.82 6.56
CA ASP A 224 -34.96 34.44 6.38
C ASP A 224 -35.83 33.69 5.33
N MET A 225 -35.22 32.83 4.51
CA MET A 225 -35.94 31.93 3.59
C MET A 225 -36.29 30.56 4.22
N LEU A 226 -35.85 30.29 5.46
CA LEU A 226 -36.28 29.13 6.23
C LEU A 226 -37.60 29.47 6.93
N LEU A 227 -38.72 29.08 6.32
CA LEU A 227 -40.05 29.19 6.94
C LEU A 227 -40.04 28.45 8.29
N SER A 228 -40.22 29.20 9.39
CA SER A 228 -40.02 28.69 10.74
C SER A 228 -40.98 27.56 11.13
N GLU A 229 -42.16 27.51 10.49
CA GLU A 229 -43.13 26.42 10.62
C GLU A 229 -42.63 25.12 9.96
N GLU A 230 -41.98 25.20 8.80
CA GLU A 230 -41.44 24.03 8.09
C GLU A 230 -40.22 23.44 8.82
N PHE A 231 -39.40 24.29 9.45
CA PHE A 231 -38.27 23.82 10.28
C PHE A 231 -38.75 23.06 11.53
N LYS A 232 -39.85 23.50 12.16
CA LYS A 232 -40.51 22.74 13.23
C LYS A 232 -41.14 21.44 12.72
N ALA A 233 -41.78 21.46 11.55
CA ALA A 233 -42.33 20.26 10.92
C ALA A 233 -41.26 19.21 10.55
N ALA A 234 -40.05 19.65 10.20
CA ALA A 234 -38.92 18.78 9.90
C ALA A 234 -38.44 17.99 11.15
N GLN A 235 -38.45 18.60 12.34
CA GLN A 235 -38.20 17.89 13.60
C GLN A 235 -39.31 16.88 13.95
N GLY A 236 -40.52 17.05 13.41
CA GLY A 236 -41.66 16.14 13.55
C GLY A 236 -41.69 14.97 12.55
N GLY A 237 -40.61 14.72 11.79
CA GLY A 237 -40.49 13.54 10.91
C GLY A 237 -40.95 13.71 9.47
N ARG A 238 -41.30 14.93 9.03
CA ARG A 238 -41.47 15.27 7.60
C ARG A 238 -40.32 16.18 7.16
N GLY A 239 -39.16 15.58 6.93
CA GLY A 239 -37.91 16.29 6.60
C GLY A 239 -38.03 17.19 5.36
N ILE A 240 -37.16 18.21 5.31
CA ILE A 240 -37.05 19.14 4.19
C ILE A 240 -36.69 18.37 2.92
N ARG A 241 -37.51 18.51 1.86
CA ARG A 241 -37.27 17.81 0.58
C ARG A 241 -36.01 18.35 -0.10
N ALA A 242 -35.23 17.47 -0.72
CA ALA A 242 -33.97 17.84 -1.40
C ALA A 242 -34.16 18.94 -2.48
N GLU A 243 -35.31 18.94 -3.17
CA GLU A 243 -35.70 20.00 -4.12
C GLU A 243 -35.72 21.40 -3.49
N ARG A 244 -36.15 21.51 -2.22
CA ARG A 244 -36.20 22.77 -1.48
C ARG A 244 -34.82 23.22 -1.02
N VAL A 245 -33.94 22.28 -0.67
CA VAL A 245 -32.52 22.57 -0.37
C VAL A 245 -31.82 23.12 -1.61
N LEU A 246 -32.07 22.53 -2.79
CA LEU A 246 -31.53 23.04 -4.06
C LEU A 246 -32.07 24.43 -4.43
N GLN A 247 -33.34 24.75 -4.13
CA GLN A 247 -33.89 26.10 -4.29
C GLN A 247 -33.24 27.13 -3.35
N LEU A 248 -32.85 26.74 -2.13
CA LEU A 248 -32.17 27.63 -1.18
C LEU A 248 -30.69 27.85 -1.52
N LEU A 249 -30.06 26.91 -2.23
CA LEU A 249 -28.66 27.00 -2.66
C LEU A 249 -28.50 27.74 -4.00
N ASN A 250 -29.48 27.67 -4.90
CA ASN A 250 -29.48 28.38 -6.17
C ASN A 250 -30.07 29.80 -6.02
N LEU A 251 -29.32 30.69 -5.40
CA LEU A 251 -29.53 32.14 -5.52
C LEU A 251 -29.04 32.63 -6.89
N HIS A 252 -29.86 33.46 -7.54
CA HIS A 252 -29.46 34.32 -8.67
C HIS A 252 -28.61 35.50 -8.18
#